data_AF-A0A421J6T1-F1
#
_entry.id   AF-A0A421J6T1-F1
#
_cell.length_a   1.000
_cell.length_b   1.000
_cell.length_c   1.000
_cell.angle_alpha   90.00
_cell.angle_beta   90.00
_cell.angle_gamma   90.00
#
_symmetry.space_group_name_H-M   'P 1'
#
loop_
_entity.id
_entity.type
_entity.pdbx_description
1 polymer ?
#
loop_
_entity_poly.entity_id
_entity_poly.type
_entity_poly.pdbx_seq_one_letter_code
_entity_poly.pdbx_strand_id
1 'polypeptide(L)'
;MSSYLQAVAVHSLTCALTAGNFTLDLVGLKRVLGMRIYSGTTVPLSASSFRYYLRADRKDASRVINIFDAQGNQVYSIERISSYNPVWSLFTYPQRCEVATINTGFLARAVDFHNKPGMTHRDVTSEYGLGGCFQSFYVADGVKYSWSRSHKVLEKVLNPNQGTEEVRTQISKVRLMRQFKLDFEILVDESAIDREVVFSTAFVSILTQWGYGEITNTVGPTATNPAVEAPVEEKERQPLVVVVNSENLKVEEIN
;
A
#
# COMPACT_ATOMS: atom_id res chain seq x y z
N MET A 1 15.60 -25.15 -9.10
CA MET A 1 14.34 -25.64 -8.50
C MET A 1 13.25 -25.53 -9.56
N SER A 2 12.42 -26.56 -9.78
CA SER A 2 11.42 -26.52 -10.87
C SER A 2 10.45 -25.35 -10.68
N SER A 3 10.19 -24.58 -11.74
CA SER A 3 9.24 -23.45 -11.74
C SER A 3 7.86 -23.86 -11.21
N TYR A 4 7.48 -25.11 -11.47
CA TYR A 4 6.26 -25.72 -10.94
C TYR A 4 6.23 -25.75 -9.40
N LEU A 5 7.31 -26.20 -8.76
CA LEU A 5 7.38 -26.27 -7.29
C LEU A 5 7.29 -24.87 -6.68
N GLN A 6 7.94 -23.88 -7.31
CA GLN A 6 7.85 -22.49 -6.85
C GLN A 6 6.43 -21.94 -6.97
N ALA A 7 5.75 -22.16 -8.10
CA ALA A 7 4.38 -21.70 -8.29
C ALA A 7 3.40 -22.35 -7.31
N VAL A 8 3.53 -23.65 -7.06
CA VAL A 8 2.72 -24.35 -6.04
C VAL A 8 3.00 -23.81 -4.65
N ALA A 9 4.28 -23.61 -4.29
CA ALA A 9 4.65 -23.06 -2.99
C ALA A 9 4.09 -21.66 -2.77
N VAL A 10 4.12 -20.80 -3.80
CA VAL A 10 3.53 -19.45 -3.75
C VAL A 10 2.03 -19.55 -3.56
N HIS A 11 1.34 -20.42 -4.32
CA HIS A 11 -0.10 -20.61 -4.16
C HIS A 11 -0.48 -21.09 -2.76
N SER A 12 0.22 -22.09 -2.22
CA SER A 12 0.03 -22.57 -0.86
C SER A 12 0.29 -21.47 0.18
N LEU A 13 1.33 -20.66 0.00
CA LEU A 13 1.62 -19.52 0.85
C LEU A 13 0.49 -18.48 0.79
N THR A 14 0.01 -18.11 -0.40
CA THR A 14 -1.10 -17.15 -0.56
C THR A 14 -2.37 -17.67 0.13
N CYS A 15 -2.67 -18.95 0.00
CA CYS A 15 -3.80 -19.59 0.69
C CYS A 15 -3.63 -19.55 2.21
N ALA A 16 -2.46 -19.90 2.73
CA ALA A 16 -2.15 -19.85 4.16
C ALA A 16 -2.24 -18.42 4.71
N LEU A 17 -1.72 -17.42 3.99
CA LEU A 17 -1.83 -16.00 4.34
C LEU A 17 -3.28 -15.53 4.35
N THR A 18 -4.07 -15.95 3.35
CA THR A 18 -5.49 -15.62 3.24
C THR A 18 -6.29 -16.19 4.42
N ALA A 19 -6.13 -17.48 4.72
CA ALA A 19 -6.80 -18.11 5.86
C ALA A 19 -6.34 -17.50 7.20
N GLY A 20 -5.03 -17.34 7.39
CA GLY A 20 -4.46 -16.81 8.63
C GLY A 20 -4.88 -15.36 8.89
N ASN A 21 -4.87 -14.50 7.88
CA ASN A 21 -5.32 -13.11 8.04
C ASN A 21 -6.81 -13.04 8.39
N PHE A 22 -7.64 -13.90 7.78
CA PHE A 22 -9.06 -13.95 8.08
C PHE A 22 -9.33 -14.40 9.52
N THR A 23 -8.62 -15.42 9.99
CA THR A 23 -8.70 -15.88 11.39
C THR A 23 -8.22 -14.81 12.37
N LEU A 24 -7.12 -14.10 12.07
CA LEU A 24 -6.62 -13.00 12.90
C LEU A 24 -7.60 -11.83 12.98
N ASP A 25 -8.30 -11.52 11.89
CA ASP A 25 -9.38 -10.54 11.87
C ASP A 25 -10.57 -11.00 12.72
N LEU A 26 -10.97 -12.26 12.61
CA LEU A 26 -12.10 -12.83 13.35
C LEU A 26 -11.89 -12.77 14.88
N VAL A 27 -10.65 -12.97 15.34
CA VAL A 27 -10.28 -12.93 16.77
C VAL A 27 -9.88 -11.51 17.22
N GLY A 28 -9.86 -10.52 16.31
CA GLY A 28 -9.49 -9.13 16.62
C GLY A 28 -8.02 -8.88 16.91
N LEU A 29 -7.15 -9.90 16.77
CA LEU A 29 -5.72 -9.83 17.10
C LEU A 29 -4.89 -9.02 16.10
N LYS A 30 -5.41 -8.82 14.88
CA LYS A 30 -4.68 -8.08 13.84
C LYS A 30 -4.34 -6.64 14.24
N ARG A 31 -5.21 -5.98 15.01
CA ARG A 31 -4.95 -4.60 15.49
C ARG A 31 -3.75 -4.55 16.44
N VAL A 32 -3.59 -5.57 17.27
CA VAL A 32 -2.47 -5.68 18.23
C VAL A 32 -1.17 -5.98 17.48
N LEU A 33 -1.20 -6.91 16.51
CA LEU A 33 -0.04 -7.24 15.67
C LEU A 33 0.33 -6.14 14.68
N GLY A 34 -0.56 -5.19 14.44
CA GLY A 34 -0.37 -4.04 13.55
C GLY A 34 0.16 -2.79 14.23
N MET A 35 0.53 -2.83 15.51
CA MET A 35 1.12 -1.67 16.17
C MET A 35 2.50 -1.38 15.60
N ARG A 36 2.74 -0.13 15.19
CA ARG A 36 4.03 0.32 14.66
C ARG A 36 5.01 0.45 15.83
N ILE A 37 6.06 -0.36 15.82
CA ILE A 37 7.13 -0.34 16.84
C ILE A 37 8.38 0.28 16.23
N TYR A 38 8.28 1.54 15.81
CA TYR A 38 9.46 2.33 15.41
C TYR A 38 9.28 3.78 15.85
N SER A 39 10.40 4.41 16.22
CA SER A 39 10.45 5.77 16.79
C SER A 39 10.60 6.86 15.73
N GLY A 40 10.70 6.49 14.45
CA GLY A 40 10.92 7.41 13.34
C GLY A 40 9.70 8.25 12.98
N THR A 41 9.95 9.38 12.32
CA THR A 41 8.91 10.31 11.86
C THR A 41 8.20 9.73 10.64
N THR A 42 6.86 9.71 10.65
CA THR A 42 6.04 9.22 9.52
C THR A 42 5.35 10.39 8.82
N VAL A 43 5.63 10.57 7.54
CA VAL A 43 4.93 11.52 6.67
C VAL A 43 3.78 10.78 5.97
N PRO A 44 2.52 11.25 6.09
CA PRO A 44 1.38 10.58 5.49
C PRO A 44 1.35 10.72 3.97
N LEU A 45 0.52 9.90 3.32
CA LEU A 45 0.33 9.93 1.86
C LEU A 45 -0.24 11.28 1.41
N SER A 46 0.34 11.84 0.34
CA SER A 46 -0.10 13.11 -0.27
C SER A 46 -1.57 13.05 -0.70
N ALA A 47 -2.26 14.20 -0.63
CA ALA A 47 -3.62 14.35 -1.13
C ALA A 47 -3.73 14.20 -2.66
N SER A 48 -2.63 14.39 -3.39
CA SER A 48 -2.55 14.31 -4.86
C SER A 48 -2.38 12.88 -5.40
N SER A 49 -2.74 11.84 -4.64
CA SER A 49 -2.57 10.45 -5.06
C SER A 49 -3.56 10.03 -6.16
N PHE A 50 -3.06 9.34 -7.18
CA PHE A 50 -3.89 8.71 -8.22
C PHE A 50 -4.43 7.36 -7.74
N ARG A 51 -5.64 7.03 -8.15
CA ARG A 51 -6.33 5.80 -7.77
C ARG A 51 -6.37 4.81 -8.91
N TYR A 52 -6.02 3.57 -8.60
CA TYR A 52 -6.04 2.43 -9.51
C TYR A 52 -6.75 1.24 -8.87
N TYR A 53 -7.31 0.37 -9.71
CA TYR A 53 -7.96 -0.87 -9.28
C TYR A 53 -7.33 -2.08 -9.94
N LEU A 54 -6.83 -3.01 -9.15
CA LEU A 54 -6.20 -4.24 -9.60
C LEU A 54 -7.18 -5.40 -9.37
N ARG A 55 -7.60 -6.06 -10.45
CA ARG A 55 -8.65 -7.10 -10.43
C ARG A 55 -8.27 -8.30 -11.29
N ALA A 56 -8.49 -9.50 -10.75
CA ALA A 56 -8.40 -10.71 -11.55
C ALA A 56 -9.48 -10.72 -12.65
N ASP A 57 -9.11 -11.20 -13.84
CA ASP A 57 -10.06 -11.35 -14.93
C ASP A 57 -11.15 -12.39 -14.59
N ARG A 58 -12.35 -12.21 -15.13
CA ARG A 58 -13.48 -13.12 -14.87
C ARG A 58 -13.35 -14.45 -15.61
N LYS A 59 -12.81 -14.44 -16.83
CA LYS A 59 -12.65 -15.64 -17.64
C LYS A 59 -11.39 -16.40 -17.25
N ASP A 60 -10.32 -15.67 -16.94
CA ASP A 60 -9.04 -16.26 -16.57
C ASP A 60 -8.39 -15.62 -15.34
N ALA A 61 -9.07 -15.77 -14.20
CA ALA A 61 -8.62 -15.23 -12.92
C ALA A 61 -7.24 -15.76 -12.49
N SER A 62 -6.81 -16.90 -13.04
CA SER A 62 -5.55 -17.53 -12.69
C SER A 62 -4.38 -16.96 -13.48
N ARG A 63 -4.57 -16.45 -14.69
CA ARG A 63 -3.47 -16.01 -15.56
C ARG A 63 -3.48 -14.53 -15.89
N VAL A 64 -4.62 -13.85 -15.74
CA VAL A 64 -4.78 -12.46 -16.17
C VAL A 64 -5.33 -11.61 -15.03
N ILE A 65 -4.65 -10.51 -14.77
CA ILE A 65 -5.03 -9.50 -13.78
C ILE A 65 -5.00 -8.15 -14.48
N ASN A 66 -6.12 -7.44 -14.44
CA ASN A 66 -6.28 -6.16 -15.11
C ASN A 66 -6.14 -5.03 -14.10
N ILE A 67 -5.51 -3.94 -14.53
CA ILE A 67 -5.37 -2.71 -13.74
C ILE A 67 -6.16 -1.60 -14.45
N PHE A 68 -7.11 -1.04 -13.73
CA PHE A 68 -8.00 0.02 -14.18
C PHE A 68 -7.63 1.36 -13.53
N ASP A 69 -7.82 2.46 -14.25
CA ASP A 69 -7.77 3.80 -13.69
C ASP A 69 -9.01 4.11 -12.83
N ALA A 70 -9.07 5.32 -12.28
CA ALA A 70 -10.21 5.79 -11.50
C ALA A 70 -11.50 5.91 -12.33
N GLN A 71 -11.38 6.05 -13.64
CA GLN A 71 -12.47 6.20 -14.62
C GLN A 71 -13.00 4.84 -15.11
N GLY A 72 -12.32 3.74 -14.79
CA GLY A 72 -12.67 2.38 -15.21
C GLY A 72 -12.05 1.95 -16.54
N ASN A 73 -11.15 2.73 -17.13
CA ASN A 73 -10.40 2.31 -18.31
C ASN A 73 -9.26 1.38 -17.91
N GLN A 74 -9.05 0.33 -18.70
CA GLN A 74 -7.90 -0.56 -18.51
C GLN A 74 -6.62 0.14 -18.97
N VAL A 75 -5.64 0.25 -18.07
CA VAL A 75 -4.35 0.89 -18.36
C VAL A 75 -3.22 -0.14 -18.45
N TYR A 76 -3.28 -1.20 -17.63
CA TYR A 76 -2.31 -2.29 -17.65
C TYR A 76 -2.96 -3.66 -17.50
N SER A 77 -2.23 -4.70 -17.89
CA SER A 77 -2.52 -6.09 -17.51
C SER A 77 -1.26 -6.79 -17.00
N ILE A 78 -1.41 -7.60 -15.97
CA ILE A 78 -0.39 -8.54 -15.48
C ILE A 78 -0.82 -9.92 -15.94
N GLU A 79 -0.02 -10.54 -16.79
CA GLU A 79 -0.35 -11.78 -17.46
C GLU A 79 0.74 -12.83 -17.24
N ARG A 80 0.38 -14.10 -17.23
CA ARG A 80 1.34 -15.22 -17.24
C ARG A 80 0.93 -16.29 -18.22
N ILE A 81 1.92 -17.01 -18.74
CA ILE A 81 1.72 -18.07 -19.75
C ILE A 81 0.82 -19.20 -19.20
N SER A 82 1.07 -19.63 -17.96
CA SER A 82 0.40 -20.77 -17.32
C SER A 82 0.19 -20.51 -15.83
N SER A 83 -0.82 -21.14 -15.24
CA SER A 83 -1.11 -21.05 -13.80
C SER A 83 0.02 -21.54 -12.89
N TYR A 84 0.93 -22.36 -13.43
CA TYR A 84 2.09 -22.91 -12.73
C TYR A 84 3.41 -22.20 -13.08
N ASN A 85 3.33 -21.05 -13.78
CA ASN A 85 4.50 -20.21 -14.00
C ASN A 85 4.58 -19.14 -12.88
N PRO A 86 5.70 -19.03 -12.15
CA PRO A 86 5.91 -17.97 -11.17
C PRO A 86 6.30 -16.63 -11.82
N VAL A 87 6.60 -16.63 -13.12
CA VAL A 87 6.94 -15.43 -13.89
C VAL A 87 5.67 -14.85 -14.52
N TRP A 88 5.49 -13.55 -14.32
CA TRP A 88 4.42 -12.73 -14.88
C TRP A 88 5.02 -11.59 -15.70
N SER A 89 4.25 -11.07 -16.65
CA SER A 89 4.63 -9.93 -17.48
C SER A 89 3.57 -8.84 -17.34
N LEU A 90 4.02 -7.61 -17.12
CA LEU A 90 3.21 -6.40 -17.05
C LEU A 90 3.17 -5.75 -18.44
N PHE A 91 1.98 -5.64 -19.02
CA PHE A 91 1.73 -5.04 -20.32
C PHE A 91 0.97 -3.72 -20.19
N THR A 92 1.29 -2.76 -21.06
CA THR A 92 0.50 -1.53 -21.24
C THR A 92 -0.73 -1.78 -22.08
N TYR A 93 -1.77 -0.96 -21.89
CA TYR A 93 -2.95 -0.94 -22.74
C TYR A 93 -3.12 0.47 -23.35
N PRO A 94 -3.50 0.60 -24.64
CA PRO A 94 -3.84 -0.46 -25.59
C PRO A 94 -2.67 -1.10 -26.35
N GLN A 95 -1.45 -0.54 -26.27
CA GLN A 95 -0.34 -0.92 -27.15
C GLN A 95 0.25 -2.33 -26.86
N ARG A 96 -0.07 -2.94 -25.71
CA ARG A 96 0.44 -4.25 -25.27
C ARG A 96 1.96 -4.35 -25.29
N CYS A 97 2.64 -3.26 -24.95
CA CYS A 97 4.09 -3.28 -24.76
C CYS A 97 4.41 -3.84 -23.38
N GLU A 98 5.33 -4.79 -23.31
CA GLU A 98 5.84 -5.30 -22.04
C GLU A 98 6.68 -4.24 -21.34
N VAL A 99 6.33 -3.89 -20.11
CA VAL A 99 7.02 -2.89 -19.29
C VAL A 99 7.85 -3.55 -18.20
N ALA A 100 7.42 -4.70 -17.68
CA ALA A 100 8.18 -5.39 -16.67
C ALA A 100 7.90 -6.89 -16.65
N THR A 101 8.94 -7.68 -16.37
CA THR A 101 8.84 -9.08 -15.98
C THR A 101 8.88 -9.17 -14.46
N ILE A 102 7.89 -9.81 -13.85
CA ILE A 102 7.72 -9.94 -12.40
C ILE A 102 7.91 -11.42 -12.04
N ASN A 103 8.98 -11.74 -11.33
CA ASN A 103 9.19 -13.05 -10.75
C ASN A 103 8.62 -13.07 -9.32
N THR A 104 7.53 -13.82 -9.11
CA THR A 104 6.90 -13.97 -7.79
C THR A 104 7.28 -15.29 -7.13
N GLY A 105 8.47 -15.82 -7.41
CA GLY A 105 8.95 -17.08 -6.85
C GLY A 105 9.00 -17.10 -5.32
N PHE A 106 8.92 -18.30 -4.74
CA PHE A 106 8.94 -18.45 -3.28
C PHE A 106 10.25 -17.96 -2.65
N LEU A 107 11.38 -18.35 -3.25
CA LEU A 107 12.74 -18.04 -2.77
C LEU A 107 13.36 -16.78 -3.38
N ALA A 108 13.05 -16.50 -4.64
CA ALA A 108 13.58 -15.37 -5.38
C ALA A 108 12.42 -14.56 -5.91
N ARG A 109 12.41 -13.27 -5.58
CA ARG A 109 11.40 -12.30 -6.00
C ARG A 109 12.11 -11.12 -6.59
N ALA A 110 11.81 -10.83 -7.84
CA ALA A 110 12.46 -9.77 -8.56
C ALA A 110 11.53 -9.17 -9.59
N VAL A 111 11.81 -7.94 -9.98
CA VAL A 111 11.13 -7.25 -11.06
C VAL A 111 12.16 -6.68 -12.03
N ASP A 112 12.08 -7.14 -13.26
CA ASP A 112 12.90 -6.66 -14.37
C ASP A 112 12.09 -5.66 -15.18
N PHE A 113 12.52 -4.41 -15.23
CA PHE A 113 11.85 -3.39 -16.04
C PHE A 113 12.47 -3.32 -17.42
N HIS A 114 11.61 -3.22 -18.42
CA HIS A 114 11.95 -3.15 -19.83
C HIS A 114 11.28 -1.90 -20.40
N ASN A 115 11.88 -1.31 -21.44
CA ASN A 115 11.27 -0.20 -22.19
C ASN A 115 11.01 1.11 -21.40
N LYS A 116 11.59 1.30 -20.20
CA LYS A 116 11.67 2.59 -19.51
C LYS A 116 13.11 2.98 -19.18
N PRO A 117 13.56 4.22 -19.51
CA PRO A 117 14.90 4.68 -19.17
C PRO A 117 15.05 4.84 -17.65
N GLY A 118 16.21 4.45 -17.12
CA GLY A 118 16.52 4.58 -15.68
C GLY A 118 15.84 3.56 -14.77
N MET A 119 15.07 2.61 -15.32
CA MET A 119 14.53 1.47 -14.57
C MET A 119 15.24 0.19 -14.96
N THR A 120 15.85 -0.47 -13.98
CA THR A 120 16.55 -1.74 -14.15
C THR A 120 15.94 -2.82 -13.26
N HIS A 121 16.55 -4.00 -13.29
CA HIS A 121 16.31 -5.09 -12.35
C HIS A 121 16.23 -4.61 -10.89
N ARG A 122 15.25 -5.13 -10.15
CA ARG A 122 15.04 -4.86 -8.73
C ARG A 122 14.75 -6.15 -7.99
N ASP A 123 15.55 -6.46 -6.99
CA ASP A 123 15.27 -7.53 -6.04
C ASP A 123 14.28 -7.07 -4.98
N VAL A 124 13.29 -7.92 -4.69
CA VAL A 124 12.31 -7.70 -3.61
C VAL A 124 12.66 -8.65 -2.46
N THR A 125 13.23 -8.10 -1.40
CA THR A 125 13.66 -8.86 -0.23
C THR A 125 12.58 -8.86 0.84
N SER A 126 12.39 -9.99 1.52
CA SER A 126 11.58 -10.05 2.74
C SER A 126 12.45 -9.79 3.94
N GLU A 127 12.08 -8.78 4.71
CA GLU A 127 12.74 -8.42 5.94
C GLU A 127 11.82 -8.68 7.14
N TYR A 128 12.37 -9.28 8.17
CA TYR A 128 11.68 -9.54 9.42
C TYR A 128 12.37 -8.74 10.52
N GLY A 129 11.61 -7.87 11.18
CA GLY A 129 12.10 -7.08 12.31
C GLY A 129 11.06 -6.96 13.40
N LEU A 130 11.44 -6.34 14.51
CA LEU A 130 10.54 -6.07 15.64
C LEU A 130 9.33 -5.22 15.22
N GLY A 131 9.50 -4.35 14.22
CA GLY A 131 8.42 -3.55 13.61
C GLY A 131 7.53 -4.33 12.64
N GLY A 132 7.77 -5.62 12.41
CA GLY A 132 6.95 -6.48 11.56
C GLY A 132 7.69 -7.08 10.36
N CYS A 133 6.90 -7.64 9.44
CA CYS A 133 7.38 -8.22 8.19
C CYS A 133 7.19 -7.20 7.06
N PHE A 134 8.30 -6.89 6.38
CA PHE A 134 8.37 -5.93 5.32
C PHE A 134 8.84 -6.57 4.01
N GLN A 135 8.41 -6.02 2.89
CA GLN A 135 9.02 -6.31 1.59
C GLN A 135 9.71 -5.07 1.07
N SER A 136 11.02 -5.13 0.99
CA SER A 136 11.85 -4.00 0.63
C SER A 136 12.52 -4.17 -0.71
N PHE A 137 12.77 -3.04 -1.37
CA PHE A 137 13.51 -2.96 -2.61
C PHE A 137 14.19 -1.59 -2.69
N TYR A 138 15.15 -1.45 -3.60
CA TYR A 138 15.83 -0.20 -3.87
C TYR A 138 15.45 0.35 -5.23
N VAL A 139 15.41 1.67 -5.33
CA VAL A 139 15.21 2.41 -6.59
C VAL A 139 16.55 3.07 -6.97
N ALA A 140 16.65 3.60 -8.19
CA ALA A 140 17.87 4.22 -8.71
C ALA A 140 18.37 5.42 -7.89
N ASP A 141 17.52 5.99 -7.03
CA ASP A 141 17.90 7.05 -6.09
C ASP A 141 18.72 6.53 -4.89
N GLY A 142 18.93 5.22 -4.79
CA GLY A 142 19.68 4.59 -3.69
C GLY A 142 18.91 4.53 -2.38
N VAL A 143 17.63 4.94 -2.37
CA VAL A 143 16.81 4.93 -1.16
C VAL A 143 16.05 3.61 -1.06
N LYS A 144 15.81 3.18 0.18
CA LYS A 144 15.03 1.98 0.49
C LYS A 144 13.54 2.27 0.44
N TYR A 145 12.81 1.44 -0.29
CA TYR A 145 11.36 1.45 -0.33
C TYR A 145 10.84 0.16 0.31
N SER A 146 9.76 0.24 1.09
CA SER A 146 9.29 -0.87 1.91
C SER A 146 7.77 -0.98 2.00
N TRP A 147 7.24 -2.14 1.65
CA TRP A 147 5.85 -2.52 1.83
C TRP A 147 5.61 -3.12 3.21
N SER A 148 4.72 -2.50 3.97
CA SER A 148 4.27 -3.02 5.27
C SER A 148 3.23 -4.14 5.11
N ARG A 149 3.35 -5.21 5.91
CA ARG A 149 2.36 -6.30 5.92
C ARG A 149 1.01 -5.86 6.49
N SER A 150 1.03 -5.16 7.62
CA SER A 150 -0.17 -4.88 8.40
C SER A 150 -0.99 -3.73 7.81
N HIS A 151 -0.33 -2.65 7.38
CA HIS A 151 -1.00 -1.45 6.89
C HIS A 151 -1.09 -1.38 5.36
N LYS A 152 -0.39 -2.25 4.63
CA LYS A 152 -0.32 -2.28 3.16
C LYS A 152 0.01 -0.91 2.56
N VAL A 153 0.93 -0.20 3.21
CA VAL A 153 1.50 1.06 2.71
C VAL A 153 2.93 0.83 2.22
N LEU A 154 3.27 1.55 1.16
CA LEU A 154 4.63 1.69 0.65
C LEU A 154 5.25 2.92 1.27
N GLU A 155 6.35 2.73 1.99
CA GLU A 155 7.09 3.78 2.66
C GLU A 155 8.47 3.93 2.00
N LYS A 156 8.85 5.15 1.63
CA LYS A 156 10.25 5.52 1.37
C LYS A 156 10.93 5.76 2.71
N VAL A 157 11.96 4.99 3.00
CA VAL A 157 12.65 4.97 4.28
C VAL A 157 14.02 5.62 4.11
N LEU A 158 14.18 6.80 4.71
CA LEU A 158 15.46 7.49 4.84
C LEU A 158 16.07 7.12 6.19
N ASN A 159 17.39 6.92 6.22
CA ASN A 159 18.15 6.57 7.43
C ASN A 159 17.58 5.36 8.20
N PRO A 160 17.48 4.18 7.56
CA PRO A 160 16.89 3.01 8.20
C PRO A 160 17.66 2.63 9.46
N ASN A 161 16.93 2.29 10.53
CA ASN A 161 17.46 1.87 11.84
C ASN A 161 18.20 2.95 12.64
N GLN A 162 18.06 4.24 12.29
CA GLN A 162 18.65 5.35 13.06
C GLN A 162 17.69 5.94 14.09
N GLY A 163 16.70 5.16 14.54
CA GLY A 163 15.79 5.54 15.61
C GLY A 163 14.94 6.76 15.26
N THR A 164 15.18 7.89 15.92
CA THR A 164 14.44 9.15 15.71
C THR A 164 14.83 9.87 14.41
N GLU A 165 15.99 9.57 13.84
CA GLU A 165 16.45 10.13 12.56
C GLU A 165 15.86 9.40 11.35
N GLU A 166 15.20 8.27 11.58
CA GLU A 166 14.50 7.52 10.54
C GLU A 166 13.25 8.30 10.09
N VAL A 167 13.18 8.60 8.79
CA VAL A 167 12.03 9.27 8.18
C VAL A 167 11.36 8.31 7.20
N ARG A 168 10.07 8.08 7.41
CA ARG A 168 9.24 7.22 6.55
C ARG A 168 8.17 8.03 5.85
N THR A 169 8.30 8.18 4.54
CA THR A 169 7.30 8.90 3.73
C THR A 169 6.39 7.90 3.03
N GLN A 170 5.08 7.99 3.27
CA GLN A 170 4.10 7.12 2.61
C GLN A 170 3.88 7.60 1.17
N ILE A 171 4.13 6.70 0.21
CA ILE A 171 4.06 7.01 -1.23
C ILE A 171 2.90 6.27 -1.90
N SER A 172 2.50 5.13 -1.33
CA SER A 172 1.36 4.40 -1.84
C SER A 172 0.63 3.65 -0.73
N LYS A 173 -0.66 3.39 -0.95
CA LYS A 173 -1.53 2.64 -0.02
C LYS A 173 -2.41 1.68 -0.80
N VAL A 174 -2.49 0.45 -0.31
CA VAL A 174 -3.30 -0.61 -0.91
C VAL A 174 -4.42 -1.00 0.03
N ARG A 175 -5.63 -1.14 -0.51
CA ARG A 175 -6.82 -1.62 0.22
C ARG A 175 -7.42 -2.80 -0.52
N LEU A 176 -7.72 -3.88 0.20
CA LEU A 176 -8.53 -4.97 -0.34
C LEU A 176 -9.98 -4.50 -0.46
N MET A 177 -10.58 -4.64 -1.64
CA MET A 177 -11.93 -4.17 -1.95
C MET A 177 -12.98 -5.28 -1.84
N ARG A 178 -12.56 -6.55 -1.83
CA ARG A 178 -13.48 -7.67 -1.71
C ARG A 178 -12.82 -8.86 -1.03
N GLN A 179 -13.49 -9.40 -0.02
CA GLN A 179 -13.02 -10.58 0.70
C GLN A 179 -12.89 -11.78 -0.23
N PHE A 180 -11.80 -12.54 -0.07
CA PHE A 180 -11.49 -13.75 -0.83
C PHE A 180 -11.41 -13.59 -2.35
N LYS A 181 -11.31 -12.36 -2.85
CA LYS A 181 -11.10 -12.08 -4.27
C LYS A 181 -9.90 -11.17 -4.45
N LEU A 182 -9.17 -11.39 -5.54
CA LEU A 182 -8.08 -10.52 -5.96
C LEU A 182 -8.70 -9.26 -6.59
N ASP A 183 -9.09 -8.32 -5.74
CA ASP A 183 -9.73 -7.04 -6.06
C ASP A 183 -9.20 -6.00 -5.07
N PHE A 184 -8.24 -5.19 -5.51
CA PHE A 184 -7.53 -4.22 -4.69
C PHE A 184 -7.65 -2.82 -5.27
N GLU A 185 -7.74 -1.84 -4.39
CA GLU A 185 -7.54 -0.43 -4.70
C GLU A 185 -6.11 -0.05 -4.32
N ILE A 186 -5.44 0.67 -5.21
CA ILE A 186 -4.07 1.15 -5.04
C ILE A 186 -4.09 2.67 -5.21
N LEU A 187 -3.65 3.40 -4.18
CA LEU A 187 -3.41 4.83 -4.24
C LEU A 187 -1.91 5.06 -4.44
N VAL A 188 -1.53 5.85 -5.44
CA VAL A 188 -0.13 6.09 -5.81
C VAL A 188 0.15 7.58 -5.91
N ASP A 189 1.20 8.04 -5.21
CA ASP A 189 1.79 9.35 -5.48
C ASP A 189 2.81 9.24 -6.61
N GLU A 190 2.36 9.53 -7.84
CA GLU A 190 3.18 9.46 -9.05
C GLU A 190 4.31 10.49 -9.09
N SER A 191 4.29 11.51 -8.21
CA SER A 191 5.39 12.48 -8.11
C SER A 191 6.61 11.90 -7.39
N ALA A 192 6.41 10.89 -6.53
CA ALA A 192 7.45 10.31 -5.70
C ALA A 192 7.96 8.96 -6.20
N ILE A 193 7.15 8.21 -6.95
CA ILE A 193 7.54 6.93 -7.57
C ILE A 193 6.71 6.65 -8.82
N ASP A 194 7.32 5.99 -9.80
CA ASP A 194 6.59 5.47 -10.95
C ASP A 194 5.57 4.40 -10.57
N ARG A 195 4.35 4.53 -11.11
CA ARG A 195 3.23 3.61 -10.86
C ARG A 195 3.53 2.16 -11.21
N GLU A 196 4.35 1.87 -12.23
CA GLU A 196 4.66 0.50 -12.65
C GLU A 196 5.55 -0.21 -11.63
N VAL A 197 6.41 0.54 -10.92
CA VAL A 197 7.15 0.02 -9.77
C VAL A 197 6.19 -0.34 -8.64
N VAL A 198 5.20 0.50 -8.40
CA VAL A 198 4.18 0.23 -7.36
C VAL A 198 3.33 -0.98 -7.74
N PHE A 199 2.83 -1.07 -8.97
CA PHE A 199 2.00 -2.19 -9.41
C PHE A 199 2.73 -3.52 -9.34
N SER A 200 3.97 -3.57 -9.83
CA SER A 200 4.76 -4.80 -9.84
C SER A 200 5.12 -5.26 -8.42
N THR A 201 5.62 -4.35 -7.58
CA THR A 201 6.02 -4.70 -6.20
C THR A 201 4.82 -4.97 -5.30
N ALA A 202 3.72 -4.22 -5.43
CA ALA A 202 2.47 -4.51 -4.74
C ALA A 202 1.92 -5.88 -5.15
N PHE A 203 2.02 -6.25 -6.42
CA PHE A 203 1.58 -7.56 -6.90
C PHE A 203 2.39 -8.70 -6.26
N VAL A 204 3.71 -8.55 -6.15
CA VAL A 204 4.56 -9.47 -5.39
C VAL A 204 4.06 -9.58 -3.94
N SER A 205 3.78 -8.45 -3.27
CA SER A 205 3.29 -8.44 -1.88
C SER A 205 1.91 -9.07 -1.72
N ILE A 206 0.99 -8.89 -2.68
CA ILE A 206 -0.32 -9.56 -2.67
C ILE A 206 -0.14 -11.07 -2.60
N LEU A 207 0.74 -11.64 -3.43
CA LEU A 207 0.91 -13.09 -3.50
C LEU A 207 1.73 -13.66 -2.34
N THR A 208 2.67 -12.89 -1.78
CA THR A 208 3.70 -13.45 -0.88
C THR A 208 3.67 -12.89 0.54
N GLN A 209 2.92 -11.82 0.81
CA GLN A 209 2.88 -11.15 2.12
C GLN A 209 1.46 -10.89 2.64
N TRP A 210 0.51 -10.51 1.77
CA TRP A 210 -0.82 -10.07 2.18
C TRP A 210 -1.92 -11.12 1.97
N GLY A 211 -1.90 -11.88 0.87
CA GLY A 211 -3.08 -12.67 0.46
C GLY A 211 -4.30 -11.78 0.26
N TYR A 212 -5.50 -12.38 0.30
CA TYR A 212 -6.77 -11.66 0.06
C TYR A 212 -7.89 -12.10 1.02
N GLY A 213 -7.53 -12.53 2.23
CA GLY A 213 -8.46 -12.97 3.28
C GLY A 213 -8.47 -11.99 4.43
N GLU A 214 -9.05 -10.81 4.24
CA GLU A 214 -9.22 -9.79 5.27
C GLU A 214 -10.68 -9.38 5.35
N ILE A 215 -11.17 -9.16 6.58
CA ILE A 215 -12.51 -8.60 6.77
C ILE A 215 -12.45 -7.12 6.38
N THR A 216 -13.01 -6.81 5.22
CA THR A 216 -12.96 -5.46 4.64
C THR A 216 -14.29 -4.75 4.80
N ASN A 217 -14.24 -3.53 5.35
CA ASN A 217 -15.33 -2.57 5.28
C ASN A 217 -15.13 -1.71 4.03
N THR A 218 -15.93 -1.95 3.01
CA THR A 218 -15.82 -1.30 1.68
C THR A 218 -16.61 0.02 1.59
N VAL A 219 -17.08 0.54 2.74
CA VAL A 219 -17.85 1.78 2.78
C VAL A 219 -16.90 2.96 2.57
N GLY A 220 -17.11 3.69 1.47
CA GLY A 220 -16.43 4.95 1.17
C GLY A 220 -15.05 4.85 0.49
N PRO A 221 -14.52 5.99 0.01
CA PRO A 221 -13.18 6.06 -0.57
C PRO A 221 -12.12 5.66 0.45
N THR A 222 -10.98 5.10 0.00
CA THR A 222 -9.86 4.85 0.92
C THR A 222 -9.45 6.17 1.56
N ALA A 223 -9.51 6.24 2.89
CA ALA A 223 -8.95 7.36 3.63
C ALA A 223 -7.44 7.42 3.36
N THR A 224 -7.03 8.38 2.52
CA THR A 224 -5.77 9.06 2.74
C THR A 224 -5.94 9.75 4.10
N ASN A 225 -4.97 9.64 4.97
CA ASN A 225 -5.00 10.43 6.20
C ASN A 225 -4.27 11.71 5.83
N PRO A 226 -4.91 12.74 5.24
CA PRO A 226 -4.23 14.02 5.20
C PRO A 226 -3.98 14.37 6.67
N ALA A 227 -2.78 14.85 6.98
CA ALA A 227 -2.67 15.75 8.10
C ALA A 227 -3.67 16.88 7.80
N VAL A 228 -4.88 16.77 8.34
CA VAL A 228 -5.79 17.89 8.42
C VAL A 228 -5.13 18.77 9.46
N GLU A 229 -4.26 19.66 8.98
CA GLU A 229 -4.34 21.05 9.40
C GLU A 229 -5.83 21.39 9.38
N ALA A 230 -6.47 21.26 10.55
CA ALA A 230 -7.75 21.89 10.73
C ALA A 230 -7.51 23.36 10.38
N PRO A 231 -8.39 24.02 9.61
CA PRO A 231 -8.40 25.46 9.68
C PRO A 231 -8.61 25.75 11.17
N VAL A 232 -7.59 26.34 11.80
CA VAL A 232 -7.77 26.99 13.08
C VAL A 232 -8.83 28.03 12.77
N GLU A 233 -10.09 27.72 13.07
CA GLU A 233 -11.06 28.76 13.29
C GLU A 233 -10.45 29.58 14.44
N GLU A 234 -9.74 30.64 14.07
CA GLU A 234 -9.60 31.80 14.92
C GLU A 234 -11.02 32.23 15.24
N LYS A 235 -11.59 31.65 16.30
CA LYS A 235 -12.62 32.34 17.06
C LYS A 235 -11.98 33.65 17.44
N GLU A 236 -12.31 34.69 16.68
CA GLU A 236 -12.10 36.07 17.05
C GLU A 236 -12.48 36.16 18.52
N ARG A 237 -11.47 36.34 19.37
CA ARG A 237 -11.69 36.67 20.77
C ARG A 237 -12.35 38.03 20.73
N GLN A 238 -13.68 38.06 20.79
CA GLN A 238 -14.40 39.27 21.09
C GLN A 238 -13.82 39.79 22.41
N PRO A 239 -13.33 41.05 22.46
CA PRO A 239 -12.79 41.58 23.69
C PRO A 239 -13.91 41.62 24.73
N LEU A 240 -13.73 40.88 25.82
CA LEU A 240 -14.53 41.00 27.03
C LEU A 240 -14.39 42.44 27.54
N VAL A 241 -15.37 43.29 27.23
CA VAL A 241 -15.52 44.58 27.89
C VAL A 241 -16.07 44.31 29.28
N VAL A 242 -15.18 44.21 30.26
CA VAL A 242 -15.55 44.17 31.67
C VAL A 242 -15.89 45.60 32.08
N VAL A 243 -17.18 45.95 32.11
CA VAL A 243 -17.64 47.16 32.79
C VAL A 243 -17.66 46.86 34.29
N VAL A 244 -16.62 47.31 34.98
CA VAL A 244 -16.57 47.27 36.45
C VAL A 244 -17.41 48.42 36.97
N ASN A 245 -18.64 48.14 37.42
CA ASN A 245 -19.37 49.06 38.28
C ASN A 245 -18.99 48.78 39.74
N SER A 246 -18.55 49.83 40.42
CA SER A 246 -17.90 49.80 41.75
C SER A 246 -18.82 49.44 42.92
N GLU A 247 -20.03 48.93 42.70
CA GLU A 247 -20.98 48.63 43.77
C GLU A 247 -21.77 47.35 43.43
N ASN A 248 -21.39 46.24 44.07
CA ASN A 248 -22.04 44.92 44.13
C ASN A 248 -21.77 43.90 42.99
N LEU A 249 -21.08 42.82 43.37
CA LEU A 249 -20.75 41.63 42.59
C LEU A 249 -21.93 40.64 42.52
N LYS A 250 -22.49 40.38 41.33
CA LYS A 250 -22.44 39.06 40.62
C LYS A 250 -23.42 38.95 39.44
N VAL A 251 -22.78 38.80 38.27
CA VAL A 251 -23.05 38.07 37.00
C VAL A 251 -24.43 37.45 36.75
N GLU A 252 -25.12 37.94 35.72
CA GLU A 252 -26.17 37.20 34.97
C GLU A 252 -25.68 36.91 33.54
N GLU A 253 -25.91 35.69 33.07
CA GLU A 253 -25.73 35.31 31.66
C GLU A 253 -26.95 35.77 30.86
N ILE A 254 -26.75 36.54 29.78
CA ILE A 254 -27.80 36.84 28.81
C ILE A 254 -27.59 35.91 27.62
N ASN A 255 -28.63 35.12 27.29
CA ASN A 255 -28.70 34.20 26.15
C ASN A 255 -28.37 34.86 24.81
#